data_AF-A0A6L5HQV2-F1
#
_entry.id   AF-A0A6L5HQV2-F1
#
_cell.length_a   1.000
_cell.length_b   1.000
_cell.length_c   1.000
_cell.angle_alpha   90.00
_cell.angle_beta   90.00
_cell.angle_gamma   90.00
#
_symmetry.space_group_name_H-M   'P 1'
#
loop_
_entity.id
_entity.type
_entity.pdbx_description
1 polymer ?
#
loop_
_entity_poly.entity_id
_entity_poly.type
_entity_poly.pdbx_seq_one_letter_code
_entity_poly.pdbx_strand_id
1 'polypeptide(L)' 'MSPAMAAQIDWATVGEFCPDRFIGEARNEYEDEARRIQQQWDNQPN' A
#
# COMPACT_ATOMS: atom_id res chain seq x y z
N MET A 1 -11.01 9.38 -0.62
CA MET A 1 -9.72 8.82 -0.18
C MET A 1 -9.28 7.86 -1.28
N SER A 2 -8.12 8.07 -1.90
CA SER A 2 -7.67 7.19 -2.99
C SER A 2 -7.14 5.87 -2.44
N PRO A 3 -7.18 4.78 -3.21
CA PRO A 3 -6.65 3.48 -2.79
C PRO A 3 -5.14 3.54 -2.50
N ALA A 4 -4.37 4.28 -3.30
CA ALA A 4 -2.95 4.52 -3.03
C ALA A 4 -2.71 5.21 -1.66
N MET A 5 -3.48 6.26 -1.35
CA MET A 5 -3.37 6.92 -0.04
C MET A 5 -3.81 6.00 1.11
N ALA A 6 -4.73 5.09 0.84
CA ALA A 6 -5.14 4.06 1.78
C ALA A 6 -4.02 3.07 2.10
N ALA A 7 -3.24 2.65 1.10
CA ALA A 7 -2.07 1.80 1.30
C ALA A 7 -0.99 2.49 2.15
N GLN A 8 -0.74 3.77 1.89
CA GLN A 8 0.18 4.58 2.71
C GLN A 8 -0.28 4.69 4.17
N ILE A 9 -1.58 4.93 4.40
CA ILE A 9 -2.14 5.04 5.76
C ILE A 9 -2.10 3.70 6.48
N ASP A 10 -2.49 2.60 5.82
CA ASP A 10 -2.49 1.28 6.43
C ASP A 10 -1.07 0.89 6.87
N TRP A 11 -0.08 1.11 6.00
CA TRP A 11 1.32 0.89 6.35
C TRP A 11 1.77 1.78 7.52
N ALA A 12 1.43 3.08 7.49
CA ALA A 12 1.86 4.03 8.52
C ALA A 12 1.18 3.84 9.89
N THR A 13 0.00 3.23 9.93
CA THR A 13 -0.83 3.14 11.16
C THR A 13 -0.96 1.72 11.68
N VAL A 14 -1.22 0.75 10.81
CA VAL A 14 -1.41 -0.67 11.15
C VAL A 14 -0.11 -1.45 10.96
N GLY A 15 0.76 -1.01 10.05
CA GLY A 15 1.97 -1.74 9.68
C GLY A 15 1.70 -2.94 8.77
N GLU A 16 0.49 -3.05 8.22
CA GLU A 16 0.06 -4.13 7.33
C GLU A 16 -0.87 -3.57 6.25
N PHE A 17 -0.85 -4.17 5.06
CA PHE A 17 -1.72 -3.80 3.95
C PHE A 17 -3.03 -4.61 3.96
N CYS A 18 -4.17 -3.93 3.82
CA CYS A 18 -5.51 -4.51 3.76
C CYS A 18 -6.21 -4.18 2.43
N PRO A 19 -5.91 -4.92 1.34
CA PRO A 19 -6.53 -4.69 0.04
C PRO A 19 -7.99 -5.18 -0.04
N ASP A 20 -8.46 -6.02 0.88
CA ASP A 20 -9.79 -6.66 0.82
C ASP A 20 -10.98 -5.68 0.80
N ARG A 21 -10.76 -4.42 1.23
CA ARG A 21 -11.77 -3.35 1.14
C ARG A 21 -11.91 -2.73 -0.26
N PHE A 22 -11.05 -3.11 -1.20
CA PHE A 22 -11.04 -2.60 -2.57
C PHE A 22 -11.32 -3.72 -3.59
N ILE A 23 -11.96 -3.35 -4.70
CA ILE A 23 -12.28 -4.27 -5.82
C ILE A 23 -11.95 -3.61 -7.16
N GLY A 24 -11.68 -4.42 -8.17
CA GLY A 24 -11.42 -3.96 -9.54
C GLY A 24 -10.20 -3.05 -9.62
N GLU A 25 -10.32 -1.95 -10.37
CA GLU A 25 -9.24 -0.98 -10.60
C GLU A 25 -8.70 -0.37 -9.29
N ALA A 26 -9.59 -0.11 -8.33
CA ALA A 26 -9.20 0.42 -7.02
C ALA A 26 -8.28 -0.53 -6.24
N ARG A 27 -8.46 -1.86 -6.40
CA ARG A 27 -7.58 -2.85 -5.78
C ARG A 27 -6.20 -2.83 -6.43
N ASN A 28 -6.15 -2.71 -7.76
CA ASN A 28 -4.87 -2.64 -8.49
C ASN A 28 -4.05 -1.41 -8.06
N GLU A 29 -4.69 -0.23 -7.95
CA GLU A 29 -4.02 0.98 -7.48
C GLU A 29 -3.48 0.83 -6.04
N TYR A 30 -4.24 0.18 -5.18
CA TYR A 30 -3.82 -0.09 -3.80
C TYR A 30 -2.60 -1.02 -3.77
N GLU A 31 -2.68 -2.15 -4.49
CA GLU A 31 -1.62 -3.16 -4.54
C GLU A 31 -0.34 -2.61 -5.19
N ASP A 32 -0.45 -1.73 -6.18
CA ASP A 32 0.70 -1.08 -6.80
C ASP A 32 1.45 -0.17 -5.82
N GLU A 33 0.72 0.66 -5.07
CA GLU A 33 1.33 1.54 -4.07
C GLU A 33 1.89 0.74 -2.88
N ALA A 34 1.18 -0.30 -2.43
CA ALA A 34 1.68 -1.21 -1.40
C ALA A 34 3.03 -1.84 -1.81
N ARG A 35 3.14 -2.31 -3.04
CA ARG A 35 4.39 -2.85 -3.62
C ARG A 35 5.49 -1.80 -3.67
N ARG A 36 5.17 -0.56 -4.05
CA ARG A 36 6.14 0.55 -4.08
C ARG A 36 6.68 0.87 -2.69
N ILE A 37 5.81 0.90 -1.68
CA ILE A 37 6.20 1.12 -0.28
C ILE A 37 7.12 -0.02 0.18
N GLN A 38 6.74 -1.28 -0.04
CA GLN A 38 7.59 -2.43 0.32
C GLN A 38 8.98 -2.34 -0.31
N GLN A 39 9.07 -2.01 -1.60
CA GLN A 39 10.36 -1.85 -2.28
C GLN A 39 11.19 -0.69 -1.69
N GLN A 40 10.58 0.41 -1.26
CA GLN A 40 11.33 1.50 -0.63
C GLN A 40 11.92 1.10 0.71
N TRP A 41 11.22 0.28 1.48
CA TRP A 41 11.72 -0.27 2.74
C TRP A 41 12.80 -1.32 2.54
N ASP A 42 12.63 -2.22 1.57
CA ASP A 42 13.64 -3.24 1.23
C ASP A 42 14.93 -2.61 0.69
N ASN A 43 14.82 -1.49 -0.03
CA ASN A 43 15.96 -0.76 -0.58
C ASN A 43 16.55 0.29 0.38
N GLN A 44 16.13 0.36 1.65
CA GLN A 44 16.81 1.25 2.61
C GLN A 44 18.22 0.73 2.90
N PRO A 45 19.27 1.54 2.69
CA PRO A 45 20.61 1.17 3.11
C PRO A 45 20.62 1.06 4.64
N ASN A 46 20.96 -0.14 5.12
CA ASN A 46 21.01 -0.52 6.54
C ASN A 46 21.95 0.39 7.35
#